data_AF-A0A7S2IHM2-F1
#
_entry.id   AF-A0A7S2IHM2-F1
#
_cell.length_a   1.000
_cell.length_b   1.000
_cell.length_c   1.000
_cell.angle_alpha   90.00
_cell.angle_beta   90.00
_cell.angle_gamma   90.00
#
_symmetry.space_group_name_H-M   'P 1'
#
loop_
_entity.id
_entity.type
_entity.pdbx_description
1 polymer ?
#
loop_
_entity_poly.entity_id
_entity_poly.type
_entity_poly.pdbx_seq_one_letter_code
_entity_poly.pdbx_strand_id
1 'polypeptide(L)'
;MVEGEEGTVIEIGTVVRRGMDPESRKKLCRGTCGVCGLIVLVTTITLLSGIRHVGEDEQLLVFHRNGRYVEGPGTCWVPPGTAYRHRDVQVLSRTEYVILENRATGEKSLSKGPGRLFLGAWEEAAGKKDAVSIKSDQYLFITDTLTGQVLKVQGPSLVFPETAFHELGDPKEVVRLAEFEAMVTRDLNGILKYHFGQGGGESVSLEPFAEVVSFNWTIGGDVETNHQWATIDRIDTRVRQLPFWFDDIRTSDSMEFELEGIMFWQVVDVERLLQSTAGPT
;
A
#
# COMPACT_ATOMS: atom_id res chain seq x y z
N MET A 1 -23.35 81.09 -73.72
CA MET A 1 -23.51 80.31 -74.96
C MET A 1 -24.06 78.97 -74.52
N VAL A 2 -25.37 78.78 -74.75
CA VAL A 2 -25.92 77.98 -75.88
C VAL A 2 -25.79 76.50 -75.50
N GLU A 3 -26.83 75.99 -74.85
CA GLU A 3 -27.90 75.15 -75.46
C GLU A 3 -27.46 73.71 -75.63
N GLY A 4 -28.35 72.79 -75.28
CA GLY A 4 -28.15 71.36 -75.51
C GLY A 4 -29.01 70.50 -74.60
N GLU A 5 -30.33 70.63 -74.75
CA GLU A 5 -31.26 69.55 -74.43
C GLU A 5 -30.85 68.28 -75.20
N GLU A 6 -30.68 67.16 -74.50
CA GLU A 6 -31.17 65.88 -75.00
C GLU A 6 -31.74 65.10 -73.82
N GLY A 7 -33.08 65.04 -73.79
CA GLY A 7 -33.83 64.26 -72.83
C GLY A 7 -33.53 62.78 -73.00
N THR A 8 -32.86 62.19 -72.01
CA THR A 8 -32.78 60.74 -71.88
C THR A 8 -34.01 60.27 -71.14
N VAL A 9 -34.94 59.64 -71.86
CA VAL A 9 -36.10 58.96 -71.30
C VAL A 9 -35.59 57.79 -70.44
N ILE A 10 -35.61 57.97 -69.12
CA ILE A 10 -35.36 56.90 -68.16
C ILE A 10 -36.65 56.08 -68.13
N GLU A 11 -36.69 54.95 -68.84
CA GLU A 11 -37.66 53.90 -68.56
C GLU A 11 -37.41 53.42 -67.12
N ILE A 12 -38.23 53.90 -66.20
CA ILE A 12 -38.36 53.34 -64.87
C ILE A 12 -39.03 51.98 -65.08
N GLY A 13 -38.20 50.98 -65.40
CA GLY A 13 -38.59 49.59 -65.37
C GLY A 13 -39.09 49.29 -63.97
N THR A 14 -40.40 49.40 -63.79
CA THR A 14 -41.11 48.93 -62.61
C THR A 14 -40.75 47.45 -62.47
N VAL A 15 -39.75 47.17 -61.65
CA VAL A 15 -39.52 45.84 -61.10
C VAL A 15 -40.78 45.58 -60.30
N VAL A 16 -41.75 44.94 -60.95
CA VAL A 16 -42.89 44.33 -60.30
C VAL A 16 -42.27 43.35 -59.32
N ARG A 17 -42.09 43.80 -58.08
CA ARG A 17 -41.93 42.92 -56.94
C ARG A 17 -43.16 42.04 -57.04
N ARG A 18 -42.98 40.82 -57.53
CA ARG A 18 -44.00 39.78 -57.55
C ARG A 18 -44.37 39.63 -56.08
N GLY A 19 -45.42 40.36 -55.69
CA GLY A 19 -45.91 40.37 -54.33
C GLY A 19 -46.22 38.93 -54.03
N MET A 20 -45.46 38.37 -53.09
CA MET A 20 -45.68 37.01 -52.65
C MET A 20 -47.14 36.92 -52.22
N ASP A 21 -47.89 36.11 -52.96
CA ASP A 21 -49.33 35.88 -52.81
C ASP A 21 -49.69 35.76 -51.32
N PRO A 22 -50.73 36.44 -50.79
CA PRO A 22 -51.11 36.36 -49.37
C PRO A 22 -51.35 34.93 -48.88
N GLU A 23 -51.71 33.99 -49.76
CA GLU A 23 -51.72 32.55 -49.45
C GLU A 23 -50.33 31.96 -49.20
N SER A 24 -49.34 32.37 -49.98
CA SER A 24 -47.95 31.91 -49.88
C SER A 24 -47.27 32.42 -48.61
N ARG A 25 -47.62 33.63 -48.13
CA ARG A 25 -47.21 34.13 -46.80
C ARG A 25 -47.79 33.31 -45.65
N LYS A 26 -49.06 32.89 -45.75
CA LYS A 26 -49.72 32.03 -44.74
C LYS A 26 -49.16 30.62 -44.73
N LYS A 27 -48.80 30.06 -45.90
CA LYS A 27 -48.16 28.75 -46.04
C LYS A 27 -46.70 28.76 -45.52
N LEU A 28 -45.95 29.84 -45.77
CA LEU A 28 -44.58 30.02 -45.26
C LEU A 28 -44.54 30.24 -43.73
N CYS A 29 -45.46 31.02 -43.15
CA CYS A 29 -45.58 31.20 -41.69
C CYS A 29 -46.10 29.93 -40.97
N ARG A 30 -47.00 29.15 -41.58
CA ARG A 30 -47.46 27.87 -41.00
C ARG A 30 -46.36 26.80 -41.02
N GLY A 31 -45.54 26.74 -42.08
CA GLY A 31 -44.42 25.79 -42.16
C GLY A 31 -43.26 26.13 -41.23
N THR A 32 -42.90 27.41 -41.10
CA THR A 32 -41.80 27.87 -40.23
C THR A 32 -42.11 27.70 -38.74
N CYS A 33 -43.36 27.92 -38.32
CA CYS A 33 -43.77 27.70 -36.92
C CYS A 33 -43.77 26.22 -36.53
N GLY A 34 -44.14 25.33 -37.45
CA GLY A 34 -44.08 23.87 -37.24
C GLY A 34 -42.65 23.34 -37.12
N VAL A 35 -41.74 23.82 -37.97
CA VAL A 35 -40.31 23.46 -37.92
C VAL A 35 -39.64 24.01 -36.66
N CYS A 36 -39.93 25.25 -36.26
CA CYS A 36 -39.43 25.80 -35.00
C CYS A 36 -39.96 25.01 -33.78
N GLY A 37 -41.24 24.63 -33.78
CA GLY A 37 -41.82 23.79 -32.73
C GLY A 37 -41.15 22.41 -32.64
N LEU A 38 -40.86 21.78 -33.79
CA LEU A 38 -40.15 20.50 -33.85
C LEU A 38 -38.70 20.61 -33.38
N ILE A 39 -37.99 21.67 -33.77
CA ILE A 39 -36.62 21.93 -33.29
C ILE A 39 -36.64 22.16 -31.77
N VAL A 40 -37.55 22.99 -31.25
CA VAL A 40 -37.67 23.23 -29.80
C VAL A 40 -37.97 21.93 -29.06
N LEU A 41 -38.88 21.10 -29.58
CA LEU A 41 -39.23 19.81 -28.99
C LEU A 41 -38.05 18.83 -29.01
N VAL A 42 -37.36 18.70 -30.14
CA VAL A 42 -36.16 17.84 -30.25
C VAL A 42 -35.05 18.35 -29.33
N THR A 43 -34.81 19.67 -29.27
CA THR A 43 -33.80 20.25 -28.37
C THR A 43 -34.14 20.08 -26.90
N THR A 44 -35.42 20.17 -26.51
CA THR A 44 -35.83 19.91 -25.13
C THR A 44 -35.72 18.44 -24.79
N ILE A 45 -36.07 17.53 -25.70
CA ILE A 45 -35.87 16.09 -25.50
C ILE A 45 -34.37 15.75 -25.37
N THR A 46 -33.49 16.34 -26.20
CA THR A 46 -32.04 16.10 -26.12
C THR A 46 -31.43 16.71 -24.86
N LEU A 47 -31.89 17.90 -24.42
CA LEU A 47 -31.45 18.51 -23.16
C LEU A 47 -31.87 17.67 -21.94
N LEU A 48 -33.13 17.24 -21.89
CA LEU A 48 -33.67 16.47 -20.77
C LEU A 48 -33.13 15.03 -20.72
N SER A 49 -32.87 14.40 -21.87
CA SER A 49 -32.29 13.04 -21.92
C SER A 49 -30.83 12.98 -21.45
N GLY A 50 -30.14 14.11 -21.36
CA GLY A 50 -28.78 14.20 -20.83
C GLY A 50 -28.70 14.27 -19.30
N ILE A 51 -29.81 14.53 -18.60
CA ILE A 51 -29.82 14.64 -17.14
C ILE A 51 -29.68 13.24 -16.54
N ARG A 52 -28.61 13.03 -15.76
CA ARG A 52 -28.36 11.78 -15.04
C ARG A 52 -28.23 12.07 -13.55
N HIS A 53 -28.87 11.23 -12.76
CA HIS A 53 -28.74 11.24 -11.32
C HIS A 53 -27.67 10.23 -10.92
N VAL A 54 -26.64 10.70 -10.23
CA VAL A 54 -25.53 9.90 -9.70
C VAL A 54 -25.74 9.79 -8.19
N GLY A 55 -25.76 8.56 -7.67
CA GLY A 55 -25.87 8.32 -6.23
C GLY A 55 -24.67 8.86 -5.44
N GLU A 56 -24.80 8.96 -4.11
CA GLU A 56 -23.73 9.50 -3.25
C GLU A 56 -22.45 8.65 -3.24
N ASP A 57 -22.58 7.35 -3.51
CA ASP A 57 -21.48 6.38 -3.60
C ASP A 57 -21.22 5.96 -5.06
N GLU A 58 -21.70 6.74 -6.02
CA GLU A 58 -21.47 6.51 -7.44
C GLU A 58 -20.70 7.69 -8.04
N GLN A 59 -19.95 7.42 -9.09
CA GLN A 59 -19.32 8.45 -9.90
C GLN A 59 -19.41 8.05 -11.38
N LEU A 60 -19.49 9.06 -12.25
CA LEU A 60 -19.53 8.85 -13.69
C LEU A 60 -18.21 9.23 -14.32
N LEU A 61 -17.57 8.26 -14.97
CA LEU A 61 -16.46 8.54 -15.89
C LEU A 61 -17.04 8.83 -17.27
N VAL A 62 -16.88 10.06 -17.75
CA VAL A 62 -17.36 10.50 -19.05
C VAL A 62 -16.20 10.52 -20.05
N PHE A 63 -16.40 9.88 -21.21
CA PHE A 63 -15.44 9.86 -22.30
C PHE A 63 -15.84 10.91 -23.35
N HIS A 64 -15.14 12.04 -23.35
CA HIS A 64 -15.32 13.08 -24.34
C HIS A 64 -14.33 12.95 -25.50
N ARG A 65 -14.61 13.63 -26.62
CA ARG A 65 -13.73 13.61 -27.81
C ARG A 65 -12.31 14.12 -27.51
N ASN A 66 -12.17 15.00 -26.53
CA ASN A 66 -10.92 15.68 -26.18
C ASN A 66 -10.29 15.18 -24.87
N GLY A 67 -10.88 14.18 -24.19
CA GLY A 67 -10.36 13.69 -22.92
C GLY A 67 -11.40 12.95 -22.08
N ARG A 68 -10.99 12.57 -20.86
CA ARG A 68 -11.84 11.92 -19.86
C ARG A 68 -11.97 12.83 -18.66
N TYR A 69 -13.16 12.93 -18.10
CA TYR A 69 -13.41 13.65 -16.84
C TYR A 69 -14.36 12.85 -15.96
N VAL A 70 -14.34 13.15 -14.66
CA VAL A 70 -15.17 12.47 -13.66
C VAL A 70 -16.18 13.46 -13.13
N GLU A 71 -17.44 13.05 -13.14
CA GLU A 71 -18.53 13.76 -12.50
C GLU A 71 -18.80 13.10 -11.14
N GLY A 72 -18.82 13.94 -10.10
CA GLY A 72 -19.07 13.52 -8.73
C GLY A 72 -20.55 13.23 -8.44
N PRO A 73 -20.88 12.94 -7.18
CA PRO A 73 -22.24 12.61 -6.78
C PRO A 73 -23.17 13.81 -6.96
N GLY A 74 -24.38 13.57 -7.47
CA GLY A 74 -25.37 14.61 -7.74
C GLY A 74 -26.02 14.50 -9.13
N THR A 75 -26.71 15.56 -9.53
CA THR A 75 -27.32 15.65 -10.86
C THR A 75 -26.30 16.21 -11.84
N CYS A 76 -25.78 15.36 -12.73
CA CYS A 76 -24.86 15.78 -13.78
C CYS A 76 -25.57 15.77 -15.13
N TRP A 77 -25.15 16.66 -16.03
CA TRP A 77 -25.63 16.67 -17.40
C TRP A 77 -24.57 16.09 -18.33
N VAL A 78 -24.87 14.94 -18.93
CA VAL A 78 -23.99 14.27 -19.89
C VAL A 78 -24.57 14.46 -21.29
N PRO A 79 -23.84 15.05 -22.25
CA PRO A 79 -24.35 15.29 -23.59
C PRO A 79 -24.80 13.98 -24.27
N PRO A 80 -25.97 13.95 -24.92
CA PRO A 80 -26.46 12.75 -25.61
C PRO A 80 -25.46 12.24 -26.64
N GLY A 81 -25.22 10.93 -26.64
CA GLY A 81 -24.23 10.28 -27.52
C GLY A 81 -22.81 10.24 -26.97
N THR A 82 -22.55 10.83 -25.80
CA THR A 82 -21.27 10.69 -25.09
C THR A 82 -21.21 9.35 -24.39
N ALA A 83 -20.12 8.59 -24.58
CA ALA A 83 -19.91 7.35 -23.85
C ALA A 83 -19.56 7.67 -22.39
N TYR A 84 -20.15 6.93 -21.46
CA TYR A 84 -19.85 7.05 -20.03
C TYR A 84 -19.77 5.67 -19.38
N ARG A 85 -19.13 5.59 -18.21
CA ARG A 85 -19.03 4.39 -17.40
C ARG A 85 -19.35 4.72 -15.95
N HIS A 86 -20.30 3.99 -15.37
CA HIS A 86 -20.55 4.02 -13.93
C HIS A 86 -19.37 3.37 -13.20
N ARG A 87 -18.93 4.03 -12.14
CA ARG A 87 -17.92 3.54 -11.21
C ARG A 87 -18.46 3.70 -9.81
N ASP A 88 -18.32 2.67 -8.99
CA ASP A 88 -18.66 2.76 -7.58
C ASP A 88 -17.53 3.51 -6.85
N VAL A 89 -17.91 4.36 -5.92
CA VAL A 89 -16.99 5.08 -5.04
C VAL A 89 -16.46 4.08 -4.02
N GLN A 90 -15.15 4.05 -3.83
CA GLN A 90 -14.57 3.14 -2.85
C GLN A 90 -14.67 3.75 -1.46
N VAL A 91 -15.59 3.23 -0.65
CA VAL A 91 -15.67 3.57 0.78
C VAL A 91 -14.54 2.83 1.51
N LEU A 92 -13.64 3.58 2.14
CA LEU A 92 -12.55 3.06 2.94
C LEU A 92 -12.87 3.18 4.42
N SER A 93 -12.76 2.06 5.12
CA SER A 93 -12.82 1.99 6.57
C SER A 93 -11.58 2.59 7.21
N ARG A 94 -11.61 2.83 8.52
CA ARG A 94 -10.45 3.37 9.27
C ARG A 94 -9.20 2.48 9.15
N THR A 95 -9.37 1.19 8.90
CA THR A 95 -8.30 0.20 8.79
C THR A 95 -7.95 -0.15 7.35
N GLU A 96 -8.57 0.46 6.35
CA GLU A 96 -8.37 0.10 4.95
C GLU A 96 -7.56 1.17 4.22
N TYR A 97 -6.81 0.74 3.21
CA TYR A 97 -6.14 1.61 2.26
C TYR A 97 -6.25 1.04 0.84
N VAL A 98 -6.07 1.91 -0.14
CA VAL A 98 -6.07 1.55 -1.56
C VAL A 98 -4.85 2.17 -2.23
N ILE A 99 -4.20 1.36 -3.06
CA ILE A 99 -3.17 1.83 -3.98
C ILE A 99 -3.86 2.22 -5.28
N LEU A 100 -3.62 3.45 -5.70
CA LEU A 100 -4.10 4.02 -6.94
C LEU A 100 -2.99 3.99 -7.97
N GLU A 101 -3.32 3.65 -9.20
CA GLU A 101 -2.41 3.71 -10.33
C GLU A 101 -3.02 4.62 -11.41
N ASN A 102 -2.27 5.63 -11.80
CA ASN A 102 -2.64 6.51 -12.89
C ASN A 102 -2.22 5.87 -14.22
N ARG A 103 -3.18 5.45 -15.05
CA ARG A 103 -2.89 4.82 -16.36
C ARG A 103 -2.21 5.75 -17.37
N ALA A 104 -2.32 7.07 -17.20
CA ALA A 104 -1.72 8.01 -18.15
C ALA A 104 -0.23 8.25 -17.86
N THR A 105 0.15 8.32 -16.58
CA THR A 105 1.54 8.60 -16.15
C THR A 105 2.27 7.37 -15.63
N GLY A 106 1.56 6.31 -15.24
CA GLY A 106 2.08 5.16 -14.50
C GLY A 106 2.37 5.45 -13.03
N GLU A 107 1.99 6.63 -12.52
CA GLU A 107 2.26 7.03 -11.15
C GLU A 107 1.36 6.27 -10.16
N LYS A 108 1.97 5.72 -9.11
CA LYS A 108 1.25 5.03 -8.04
C LYS A 108 1.12 5.94 -6.82
N SER A 109 -0.10 6.16 -6.37
CA SER A 109 -0.40 6.94 -5.16
C SER A 109 -1.13 6.08 -4.13
N LEU A 110 -1.12 6.53 -2.87
CA LEU A 110 -1.71 5.82 -1.75
C LEU A 110 -2.83 6.65 -1.14
N SER A 111 -4.01 6.07 -1.01
CA SER A 111 -5.13 6.67 -0.28
C SER A 111 -5.43 5.85 0.98
N LYS A 112 -5.41 6.51 2.14
CA LYS A 112 -5.68 5.93 3.46
C LYS A 112 -7.11 6.26 3.88
N GLY A 113 -7.79 5.32 4.54
CA GLY A 113 -9.08 5.61 5.18
C GLY A 113 -8.94 6.41 6.49
N PRO A 114 -10.07 6.77 7.14
CA PRO A 114 -11.44 6.57 6.71
C PRO A 114 -11.92 7.66 5.73
N GLY A 115 -12.66 7.28 4.70
CA GLY A 115 -13.21 8.25 3.74
C GLY A 115 -13.80 7.63 2.49
N ARG A 116 -14.49 8.46 1.71
CA ARG A 116 -14.96 8.11 0.36
C ARG A 116 -13.89 8.47 -0.65
N LEU A 117 -13.37 7.47 -1.35
CA LEU A 117 -12.35 7.66 -2.37
C LEU A 117 -13.00 7.78 -3.75
N PHE A 118 -12.98 9.00 -4.29
CA PHE A 118 -13.34 9.29 -5.67
C PHE A 118 -12.10 9.09 -6.55
N LEU A 119 -12.28 8.37 -7.67
CA LEU A 119 -11.18 8.04 -8.57
C LEU A 119 -11.10 9.11 -9.65
N GLY A 120 -9.89 9.58 -9.95
CA GLY A 120 -9.65 10.46 -11.08
C GLY A 120 -9.96 9.81 -12.44
N ALA A 121 -9.95 10.63 -13.50
CA ALA A 121 -10.30 10.20 -14.86
C ALA A 121 -9.39 9.09 -15.42
N TRP A 122 -8.13 9.09 -14.98
CA TRP A 122 -7.09 8.14 -15.40
C TRP A 122 -6.65 7.20 -14.28
N GLU A 123 -7.22 7.36 -13.08
CA GLU A 123 -6.87 6.54 -11.93
C GLU A 123 -7.67 5.25 -11.91
N GLU A 124 -6.99 4.20 -11.46
CA GLU A 124 -7.58 2.90 -11.17
C GLU A 124 -7.11 2.40 -9.82
N ALA A 125 -8.02 1.78 -9.08
CA ALA A 125 -7.73 1.19 -7.78
C ALA A 125 -7.27 -0.26 -7.95
N ALA A 126 -6.14 -0.62 -7.36
CA ALA A 126 -5.60 -1.98 -7.37
C ALA A 126 -6.34 -2.95 -6.42
N GLY A 127 -7.35 -2.48 -5.70
CA GLY A 127 -8.13 -3.22 -4.71
C GLY A 127 -7.92 -2.70 -3.29
N LYS A 128 -8.87 -3.01 -2.39
CA LYS A 128 -8.78 -2.66 -0.97
C LYS A 128 -7.82 -3.60 -0.25
N LYS A 129 -6.96 -3.02 0.59
CA LYS A 129 -6.05 -3.75 1.46
C LYS A 129 -6.24 -3.27 2.90
N ASP A 130 -6.04 -4.18 3.83
CA ASP A 130 -6.12 -3.88 5.26
C ASP A 130 -4.76 -3.44 5.81
N ALA A 131 -4.80 -2.44 6.67
CA ALA A 131 -3.67 -1.99 7.48
C ALA A 131 -3.37 -3.00 8.58
N VAL A 132 -2.10 -3.10 8.96
CA VAL A 132 -1.65 -4.06 9.98
C VAL A 132 -1.74 -3.41 11.36
N SER A 133 -2.51 -4.03 12.26
CA SER A 133 -2.61 -3.60 13.66
C SER A 133 -1.51 -4.25 14.48
N ILE A 134 -0.65 -3.43 15.09
CA ILE A 134 0.47 -3.88 15.93
C ILE A 134 0.12 -3.67 17.40
N LYS A 135 0.32 -4.70 18.22
CA LYS A 135 0.17 -4.64 19.68
C LYS A 135 1.40 -4.02 20.36
N SER A 136 1.32 -3.73 21.66
CA SER A 136 2.43 -3.14 22.42
C SER A 136 3.66 -4.04 22.54
N ASP A 137 3.49 -5.35 22.37
CA ASP A 137 4.53 -6.38 22.43
C ASP A 137 4.94 -6.88 21.03
N GLN A 138 4.58 -6.15 19.98
CA GLN A 138 4.85 -6.51 18.61
C GLN A 138 5.55 -5.37 17.86
N TYR A 139 6.26 -5.75 16.80
CA TYR A 139 6.87 -4.85 15.85
C TYR A 139 6.67 -5.37 14.43
N LEU A 140 6.84 -4.49 13.45
CA LEU A 140 6.65 -4.79 12.04
C LEU A 140 7.82 -4.20 11.24
N PHE A 141 8.19 -4.89 10.17
CA PHE A 141 9.09 -4.36 9.17
C PHE A 141 8.31 -3.87 7.95
N ILE A 142 8.67 -2.69 7.47
CA ILE A 142 8.15 -2.08 6.25
C ILE A 142 9.31 -2.03 5.26
N THR A 143 9.15 -2.66 4.10
CA THR A 143 10.17 -2.68 3.06
C THR A 143 9.77 -1.75 1.93
N ASP A 144 10.63 -0.82 1.55
CA ASP A 144 10.47 -0.04 0.33
C ASP A 144 10.97 -0.85 -0.87
N THR A 145 10.09 -1.16 -1.82
CA THR A 145 10.44 -1.90 -3.04
C THR A 145 11.38 -1.11 -3.97
N LEU A 146 11.39 0.23 -3.92
CA LEU A 146 12.24 1.04 -4.80
C LEU A 146 13.67 1.10 -4.32
N THR A 147 13.86 1.37 -3.03
CA THR A 147 15.20 1.55 -2.42
C THR A 147 15.73 0.27 -1.79
N GLY A 148 14.87 -0.70 -1.49
CA GLY A 148 15.20 -1.86 -0.67
C GLY A 148 15.38 -1.53 0.81
N GLN A 149 15.09 -0.30 1.23
CA GLN A 149 15.23 0.12 2.62
C GLN A 149 14.16 -0.54 3.48
N VAL A 150 14.55 -1.08 4.63
CA VAL A 150 13.64 -1.67 5.60
C VAL A 150 13.57 -0.80 6.85
N LEU A 151 12.36 -0.39 7.19
CA LEU A 151 12.04 0.42 8.36
C LEU A 151 11.38 -0.48 9.42
N LYS A 152 11.76 -0.27 10.68
CA LYS A 152 11.16 -0.95 11.84
C LYS A 152 10.15 -0.04 12.51
N VAL A 153 8.94 -0.54 12.73
CA VAL A 153 7.89 0.15 13.48
C VAL A 153 7.51 -0.70 14.69
N GLN A 154 7.58 -0.12 15.88
CA GLN A 154 7.12 -0.76 17.13
C GLN A 154 5.71 -0.28 17.48
N GLY A 155 4.88 -1.18 18.02
CA GLY A 155 3.53 -0.84 18.45
C GLY A 155 3.48 -0.12 19.82
N PRO A 156 2.27 0.14 20.36
CA PRO A 156 0.97 -0.17 19.78
C PRO A 156 0.51 0.88 18.75
N SER A 157 0.29 0.47 17.51
CA SER A 157 -0.15 1.37 16.44
C SER A 157 -0.78 0.63 15.27
N LEU A 158 -1.68 1.29 14.56
CA LEU A 158 -2.19 0.83 13.26
C LEU A 158 -1.26 1.36 12.16
N VAL A 159 -0.58 0.45 11.47
CA VAL A 159 0.44 0.80 10.48
C VAL A 159 -0.10 0.74 9.07
N PHE A 160 0.08 1.85 8.36
CA PHE A 160 -0.19 1.99 6.94
C PHE A 160 1.13 2.12 6.19
N PRO A 161 1.21 1.69 4.93
CA PRO A 161 2.35 2.05 4.11
C PRO A 161 2.45 3.58 3.98
N GLU A 162 3.65 4.13 3.85
CA GLU A 162 3.83 5.57 3.62
C GLU A 162 3.64 5.93 2.15
N THR A 163 4.05 5.03 1.27
CA THR A 163 4.00 5.19 -0.19
C THR A 163 3.43 3.93 -0.83
N ALA A 164 3.05 4.01 -2.10
CA ALA A 164 2.54 2.85 -2.85
C ALA A 164 3.57 1.72 -3.07
N PHE A 165 4.86 1.99 -2.80
CA PHE A 165 5.96 1.05 -2.95
C PHE A 165 6.40 0.43 -1.62
N HIS A 166 5.77 0.79 -0.52
CA HIS A 166 6.03 0.16 0.77
C HIS A 166 5.20 -1.12 0.90
N GLU A 167 5.89 -2.23 1.15
CA GLU A 167 5.31 -3.51 1.49
C GLU A 167 5.37 -3.72 3.01
N LEU A 168 4.22 -4.06 3.60
CA LEU A 168 4.11 -4.40 5.01
C LEU A 168 4.44 -5.89 5.18
N GLY A 169 5.38 -6.22 6.08
CA GLY A 169 5.64 -7.60 6.47
C GLY A 169 4.59 -8.16 7.44
N ASP A 170 4.92 -9.29 8.04
CA ASP A 170 4.12 -9.86 9.13
C ASP A 170 4.54 -9.27 10.49
N PRO A 171 3.58 -9.02 11.41
CA PRO A 171 3.90 -8.57 12.75
C PRO A 171 4.67 -9.65 13.51
N LYS A 172 5.80 -9.27 14.10
CA LYS A 172 6.69 -10.12 14.91
C LYS A 172 6.59 -9.75 16.38
N GLU A 173 6.73 -10.74 17.25
CA GLU A 173 6.71 -10.53 18.69
C GLU A 173 8.06 -10.06 19.21
N VAL A 174 8.02 -9.12 20.15
CA VAL A 174 9.20 -8.64 20.87
C VAL A 174 9.68 -9.74 21.81
N VAL A 175 10.97 -10.05 21.76
CA VAL A 175 11.57 -11.08 22.61
C VAL A 175 11.76 -10.51 24.01
N ARG A 176 11.08 -11.08 25.00
CA ARG A 176 11.31 -10.73 26.40
C ARG A 176 12.40 -11.62 26.99
N LEU A 177 13.45 -10.98 27.49
CA LEU A 177 14.54 -11.60 28.23
C LEU A 177 14.30 -11.46 29.72
N ALA A 178 14.41 -12.58 30.45
CA ALA A 178 14.46 -12.55 31.91
C ALA A 178 15.80 -11.96 32.39
N GLU A 179 15.87 -11.55 33.66
CA GLU A 179 17.07 -10.92 34.27
C GLU A 179 18.36 -11.75 34.13
N PHE A 180 18.22 -13.07 34.00
CA PHE A 180 19.34 -13.99 33.84
C PHE A 180 19.49 -14.50 32.39
N GLU A 181 18.75 -13.96 31.44
CA GLU A 181 18.85 -14.35 30.03
C GLU A 181 19.60 -13.28 29.24
N ALA A 182 20.53 -13.76 28.42
CA ALA A 182 21.21 -12.96 27.41
C ALA A 182 20.85 -13.49 26.02
N MET A 183 20.66 -12.58 25.07
CA MET A 183 20.47 -12.91 23.65
C MET A 183 21.46 -12.11 22.83
N VAL A 184 21.97 -12.75 21.78
CA VAL A 184 22.92 -12.11 20.87
C VAL A 184 22.29 -12.06 19.49
N THR A 185 22.39 -10.89 18.86
CA THR A 185 21.88 -10.67 17.51
C THR A 185 23.03 -10.26 16.61
N ARG A 186 23.07 -10.79 15.39
CA ARG A 186 24.05 -10.45 14.36
C ARG A 186 23.38 -9.59 13.30
N ASP A 187 23.95 -8.42 13.05
CA ASP A 187 23.51 -7.53 11.97
C ASP A 187 24.11 -7.97 10.61
N LEU A 188 23.65 -7.38 9.49
CA LEU A 188 24.15 -7.65 8.14
C LEU A 188 25.66 -7.49 7.99
N ASN A 189 26.25 -6.56 8.74
CA ASN A 189 27.69 -6.29 8.73
C ASN A 189 28.49 -7.33 9.54
N GLY A 190 27.84 -8.35 10.11
CA GLY A 190 28.44 -9.33 11.01
C GLY A 190 28.72 -8.77 12.42
N ILE A 191 28.28 -7.54 12.71
CA ILE A 191 28.45 -6.93 14.04
C ILE A 191 27.48 -7.59 15.01
N LEU A 192 28.03 -8.11 16.11
CA LEU A 192 27.26 -8.71 17.19
C LEU A 192 26.77 -7.61 18.15
N LYS A 193 25.49 -7.67 18.49
CA LYS A 193 24.87 -6.88 19.55
C LYS A 193 24.42 -7.81 20.66
N TYR A 194 24.73 -7.43 21.89
CA TYR A 194 24.45 -8.20 23.09
C TYR A 194 23.29 -7.54 23.85
N HIS A 195 22.27 -8.32 24.18
CA HIS A 195 21.11 -7.90 24.94
C HIS A 195 21.06 -8.71 26.23
N PHE A 196 20.83 -8.05 27.37
CA PHE A 196 20.89 -8.65 28.69
C PHE A 196 19.66 -8.23 29.49
N GLY A 197 18.85 -9.19 29.93
CA GLY A 197 17.72 -8.85 30.79
C GLY A 197 18.19 -8.11 32.05
N GLN A 198 17.68 -6.91 32.29
CA GLN A 198 17.96 -6.13 33.50
C GLN A 198 16.74 -6.08 34.40
N GLY A 199 16.94 -5.95 35.73
CA GLY A 199 15.96 -6.08 36.83
C GLY A 199 14.52 -5.60 36.56
N GLY A 200 13.74 -6.42 35.85
CA GLY A 200 12.43 -6.09 35.28
C GLY A 200 12.14 -6.79 33.94
N GLY A 201 13.18 -7.31 33.30
CA GLY A 201 13.16 -7.93 31.97
C GLY A 201 13.47 -6.92 30.87
N GLU A 202 14.25 -7.34 29.87
CA GLU A 202 14.52 -6.53 28.68
C GLU A 202 13.63 -6.98 27.52
N SER A 203 13.08 -6.02 26.78
CA SER A 203 12.25 -6.27 25.60
C SER A 203 13.06 -5.97 24.36
N VAL A 204 13.48 -7.02 23.66
CA VAL A 204 14.36 -6.92 22.49
C VAL A 204 13.54 -7.06 21.21
N SER A 205 13.46 -5.97 20.45
CA SER A 205 13.01 -6.02 19.06
C SER A 205 14.21 -6.19 18.14
N LEU A 206 14.14 -7.13 17.20
CA LEU A 206 15.21 -7.32 16.23
C LEU A 206 15.31 -6.11 15.29
N GLU A 207 16.53 -5.75 14.92
CA GLU A 207 16.77 -4.77 13.86
C GLU A 207 16.44 -5.36 12.48
N PRO A 208 16.20 -4.51 11.47
CA PRO A 208 16.06 -4.98 10.10
C PRO A 208 17.24 -5.87 9.70
N PHE A 209 16.94 -7.04 9.14
CA PHE A 209 17.93 -8.04 8.71
C PHE A 209 18.83 -8.61 9.81
N ALA A 210 18.62 -8.25 11.08
CA ALA A 210 19.35 -8.87 12.17
C ALA A 210 18.81 -10.28 12.42
N GLU A 211 19.73 -11.22 12.58
CA GLU A 211 19.43 -12.60 12.93
C GLU A 211 19.79 -12.88 14.39
N VAL A 212 19.03 -13.76 15.03
CA VAL A 212 19.40 -14.25 16.36
C VAL A 212 20.53 -15.26 16.19
N VAL A 213 21.58 -15.08 16.98
CA VAL A 213 22.71 -15.99 16.97
C VAL A 213 22.35 -17.22 17.78
N SER A 214 22.28 -18.35 17.10
CA SER A 214 22.01 -19.66 17.69
C SER A 214 23.31 -20.42 17.92
N PHE A 215 23.36 -21.17 19.02
CA PHE A 215 24.48 -22.03 19.39
C PHE A 215 24.02 -23.48 19.46
N ASN A 216 24.87 -24.42 19.04
CA ASN A 216 24.63 -25.84 19.29
C ASN A 216 25.52 -26.29 20.44
N TRP A 217 24.93 -26.50 21.61
CA TRP A 217 25.65 -27.04 22.77
C TRP A 217 25.33 -28.50 22.96
N THR A 218 26.32 -29.28 23.39
CA THR A 218 26.11 -30.66 23.81
C THR A 218 25.27 -30.69 25.08
N ILE A 219 24.30 -31.60 25.14
CA ILE A 219 23.45 -31.78 26.32
C ILE A 219 23.45 -33.24 26.74
N GLY A 220 23.68 -33.49 28.02
CA GLY A 220 23.56 -34.79 28.68
C GLY A 220 24.80 -35.13 29.51
N GLY A 221 24.70 -36.18 30.33
CA GLY A 221 25.79 -36.62 31.21
C GLY A 221 26.91 -37.30 30.43
N ASP A 222 26.52 -38.32 29.66
CA ASP A 222 26.87 -38.61 28.28
C ASP A 222 28.23 -38.24 27.62
N VAL A 223 29.42 -38.05 28.24
CA VAL A 223 30.48 -37.37 27.45
C VAL A 223 31.04 -38.20 26.29
N GLU A 224 30.98 -39.54 26.35
CA GLU A 224 31.65 -40.42 25.39
C GLU A 224 30.75 -40.87 24.23
N THR A 225 29.50 -41.22 24.50
CA THR A 225 28.57 -41.73 23.47
C THR A 225 27.47 -40.74 23.11
N ASN A 226 27.36 -39.62 23.83
CA ASN A 226 26.31 -38.65 23.56
C ASN A 226 26.66 -37.72 22.41
N HIS A 227 25.85 -37.83 21.37
CA HIS A 227 25.89 -36.96 20.21
C HIS A 227 24.66 -36.02 20.18
N GLN A 228 23.98 -35.84 21.32
CA GLN A 228 22.86 -34.92 21.42
C GLN A 228 23.35 -33.49 21.56
N TRP A 229 22.84 -32.66 20.66
CA TRP A 229 23.02 -31.22 20.66
C TRP A 229 21.66 -30.57 20.90
N ALA A 230 21.67 -29.40 21.52
CA ALA A 230 20.53 -28.52 21.54
C ALA A 230 20.92 -27.16 21.00
N THR A 231 20.00 -26.62 20.20
CA THR A 231 20.09 -25.26 19.72
C THR A 231 19.64 -24.31 20.81
N ILE A 232 20.49 -23.36 21.14
CA ILE A 232 20.33 -22.39 22.21
C ILE A 232 20.39 -21.00 21.60
N ASP A 233 19.28 -20.29 21.69
CA ASP A 233 19.16 -18.90 21.22
C ASP A 233 19.27 -17.89 22.37
N ARG A 234 19.05 -18.38 23.60
CA ARG A 234 19.07 -17.60 24.84
C ARG A 234 20.01 -18.24 25.83
N ILE A 235 21.01 -17.48 26.25
CA ILE A 235 22.03 -17.92 27.19
C ILE A 235 21.55 -17.60 28.60
N ASP A 236 21.42 -18.62 29.44
CA ASP A 236 21.17 -18.43 30.87
C ASP A 236 22.50 -18.16 31.59
N THR A 237 22.56 -17.05 32.32
CA THR A 237 23.76 -16.59 33.05
C THR A 237 23.77 -17.06 34.50
N ARG A 238 22.79 -17.86 34.96
CA ARG A 238 22.82 -18.47 36.31
C ARG A 238 23.79 -19.63 36.38
N VAL A 239 24.12 -20.00 37.61
CA VAL A 239 24.86 -21.24 37.88
C VAL A 239 24.02 -22.44 37.43
N ARG A 240 24.61 -23.25 36.55
CA ARG A 240 24.04 -24.48 36.02
C ARG A 240 24.86 -25.68 36.46
N GLN A 241 24.21 -26.83 36.50
CA GLN A 241 24.84 -28.13 36.75
C GLN A 241 25.00 -28.86 35.43
N LEU A 242 26.18 -29.42 35.20
CA LEU A 242 26.46 -30.34 34.12
C LEU A 242 26.94 -31.66 34.74
N PRO A 243 26.07 -32.69 34.84
CA PRO A 243 26.55 -34.02 35.15
C PRO A 243 27.50 -34.47 34.04
N PHE A 244 28.52 -35.24 34.39
CA PHE A 244 29.38 -35.90 33.43
C PHE A 244 29.71 -37.30 33.92
N TRP A 245 29.98 -38.18 32.98
CA TRP A 245 30.47 -39.54 33.20
C TRP A 245 31.50 -39.85 32.10
N PHE A 246 32.59 -40.51 32.49
CA PHE A 246 33.61 -41.06 31.60
C PHE A 246 33.83 -42.49 32.02
N ASP A 247 33.76 -43.44 31.10
CA ASP A 247 33.95 -44.86 31.35
C ASP A 247 35.38 -45.33 31.06
N ASP A 248 36.16 -44.60 30.26
CA ASP A 248 37.48 -45.05 29.77
C ASP A 248 38.66 -44.11 30.14
N ILE A 249 38.73 -43.63 31.40
CA ILE A 249 39.90 -42.84 31.83
C ILE A 249 41.08 -43.75 32.15
N ARG A 250 42.19 -43.60 31.41
CA ARG A 250 43.44 -44.30 31.69
C ARG A 250 44.54 -43.41 32.25
N THR A 251 45.20 -43.92 33.26
CA THR A 251 46.43 -43.36 33.85
C THR A 251 47.67 -43.84 33.10
N SER A 252 48.83 -43.20 33.33
CA SER A 252 50.08 -43.54 32.64
C SER A 252 50.60 -44.97 32.90
N ASP A 253 50.12 -45.60 33.97
CA ASP A 253 50.40 -46.98 34.38
C ASP A 253 49.32 -47.98 33.93
N SER A 254 48.45 -47.57 32.99
CA SER A 254 47.42 -48.42 32.37
C SER A 254 46.32 -48.89 33.33
N MET A 255 46.08 -48.18 34.43
CA MET A 255 44.86 -48.40 35.22
C MET A 255 43.68 -47.63 34.61
N GLU A 256 42.52 -48.30 34.56
CA GLU A 256 41.24 -47.76 34.08
C GLU A 256 40.39 -47.27 35.24
N PHE A 257 39.71 -46.14 35.02
CA PHE A 257 38.81 -45.51 35.98
C PHE A 257 37.53 -45.06 35.27
N GLU A 258 36.41 -45.32 35.95
CA GLU A 258 35.16 -44.62 35.68
C GLU A 258 35.15 -43.35 36.53
N LEU A 259 34.87 -42.20 35.91
CA LEU A 259 34.76 -40.92 36.59
C LEU A 259 33.41 -40.30 36.32
N GLU A 260 32.60 -40.23 37.37
CA GLU A 260 31.32 -39.53 37.38
C GLU A 260 31.38 -38.30 38.30
N GLY A 261 30.61 -37.26 37.93
CA GLY A 261 30.56 -36.06 38.73
C GLY A 261 29.54 -35.05 38.24
N ILE A 262 29.44 -33.94 38.97
CA ILE A 262 28.62 -32.79 38.59
C ILE A 262 29.52 -31.57 38.60
N MET A 263 29.67 -30.93 37.44
CA MET A 263 30.34 -29.65 37.32
C MET A 263 29.31 -28.53 37.47
N PHE A 264 29.61 -27.58 38.35
CA PHE A 264 28.86 -26.33 38.46
C PHE A 264 29.56 -25.27 37.61
N TRP A 265 28.83 -24.66 36.69
CA TRP A 265 29.39 -23.67 35.76
C TRP A 265 28.42 -22.51 35.58
N GLN A 266 28.96 -21.36 35.17
CA GLN A 266 28.20 -20.13 34.96
C GLN A 266 28.82 -19.33 33.82
N VAL A 267 28.00 -18.75 32.94
CA VAL A 267 28.46 -17.74 31.98
C VAL A 267 28.50 -16.39 32.68
N VAL A 268 29.72 -15.92 32.99
CA VAL A 268 29.94 -14.60 33.60
C VAL A 268 29.98 -13.49 32.54
N ASP A 269 30.56 -13.78 31.39
CA ASP A 269 30.77 -12.81 30.31
C ASP A 269 30.44 -13.46 28.95
N VAL A 270 29.29 -13.08 28.39
CA VAL A 270 28.78 -13.60 27.11
C VAL A 270 29.58 -13.07 25.92
N GLU A 271 30.12 -11.85 26.02
CA GLU A 271 30.93 -11.28 24.95
C GLU A 271 32.25 -12.04 24.83
N ARG A 272 32.93 -12.26 25.96
CA ARG A 272 34.17 -13.05 25.99
C ARG A 272 33.93 -14.50 25.58
N LEU A 273 32.81 -15.10 25.96
CA LEU A 273 32.41 -16.44 25.52
C LEU A 273 32.39 -16.51 23.98
N LEU A 274 31.71 -15.57 23.34
CA LEU A 274 31.57 -15.53 21.88
C LEU A 274 32.89 -15.25 21.14
N GLN A 275 33.76 -14.40 21.69
CA GLN A 275 35.07 -14.11 21.08
C GLN A 275 36.03 -15.30 21.18
N SER A 276 35.88 -16.14 22.22
CA SER A 276 36.75 -17.29 22.47
C SER A 276 36.24 -18.60 21.85
N THR A 277 34.97 -18.66 21.47
CA THR A 277 34.34 -19.87 20.92
C THR A 277 34.33 -19.83 19.40
N ALA A 278 34.82 -20.88 18.76
CA ALA A 278 34.69 -21.04 17.31
C ALA A 278 33.24 -21.38 16.95
N GLY A 279 32.54 -20.43 16.31
CA GLY A 279 31.30 -20.71 15.58
C GLY A 279 30.00 -20.48 16.36
N PRO A 280 29.55 -19.23 16.49
CA PRO A 280 28.12 -19.01 16.32
C PRO A 280 27.76 -19.38 14.87
N THR A 281 26.79 -20.28 14.68
CA THR A 281 26.23 -20.57 13.36
C THR A 281 25.59 -19.34 12.71
#